data_AF-A0AAV9P5V2-F1
#
_entry.id   AF-A0AAV9P5V2-F1
#
_cell.length_a   1.000
_cell.length_b   1.000
_cell.length_c   1.000
_cell.angle_alpha   90.00
_cell.angle_beta   90.00
_cell.angle_gamma   90.00
#
_symmetry.space_group_name_H-M   'P 1'
#
loop_
_entity.id
_entity.type
_entity.pdbx_description
1 polymer ?
#
loop_
_entity_poly.entity_id
_entity_poly.type
_entity_poly.pdbx_seq_one_letter_code
_entity_poly.pdbx_strand_id
1 'polypeptide(L)'
;MADTVPNTAPMREVQIEALVVMRVIKHSTSAFPTPATGCLLGMDMAASSGTQLQITNCFPFPAAAPDQPSTQQDTGYYQQPTDAATLAAGAPRAKSNVNYQNEMIKYLREVNVDAQSVGWYISTSMGNFVNLNFIENQFFYQKAADEKTVALVFDVSRSSAGSLSLKAYRLSPSFMASYREGKFNTENLQKSNLRYQDILVEIPIQIHNSHLLTSFLHDLPQAPPKQTALDFPSSLADLSHDPNVSSNPLAPNLDHLDLSIDPFMEKTCDLLLDSIEAHQTEQNNAQYYQRSLAREQAKITAWQAKRKQENQLRQQQKQPLLDENEWQKLFKLPQEPSKLESLLIGRQVEQYARQVDGFSAVVSGKMFGARGNLLPGEAQ
;
A
#
# COMPACT_ATOMS: atom_id res chain seq x y z
N MET A 1 20.51 -21.09 19.63
CA MET A 1 20.85 -21.49 18.24
C MET A 1 20.25 -20.41 17.37
N ALA A 2 21.10 -19.58 16.77
CA ALA A 2 20.66 -18.48 15.92
C ALA A 2 20.27 -19.07 14.57
N ASP A 3 18.99 -18.96 14.21
CA ASP A 3 18.54 -19.29 12.87
C ASP A 3 19.26 -18.37 11.88
N THR A 4 20.15 -18.99 11.11
CA THR A 4 20.80 -18.37 9.96
C THR A 4 19.74 -18.06 8.93
N VAL A 5 19.33 -16.78 8.88
CA VAL A 5 18.55 -16.24 7.76
C VAL A 5 19.33 -16.56 6.48
N PRO A 6 18.76 -17.31 5.52
CA PRO A 6 19.46 -17.62 4.29
C PRO A 6 19.83 -16.31 3.59
N ASN A 7 21.08 -16.24 3.15
CA ASN A 7 21.68 -15.09 2.48
C ASN A 7 21.07 -14.92 1.07
N THR A 8 19.80 -14.54 1.00
CA THR A 8 19.14 -14.19 -0.26
C THR A 8 19.44 -12.74 -0.57
N ALA A 9 20.16 -12.49 -1.67
CA ALA A 9 20.46 -11.13 -2.13
C ALA A 9 19.16 -10.30 -2.22
N PRO A 10 19.15 -9.05 -1.73
CA PRO A 10 17.96 -8.22 -1.70
C PRO A 10 17.39 -8.03 -3.12
N MET A 11 16.07 -8.03 -3.22
CA MET A 11 15.36 -7.74 -4.47
C MET A 11 15.59 -6.29 -4.85
N ARG A 12 16.21 -6.06 -6.01
CA ARG A 12 16.63 -4.73 -6.43
C ARG A 12 15.62 -4.04 -7.34
N GLU A 13 14.96 -4.84 -8.18
CA GLU A 13 14.10 -4.35 -9.25
C GLU A 13 13.04 -5.40 -9.58
N VAL A 14 11.88 -4.91 -10.01
CA VAL A 14 10.79 -5.72 -10.55
C VAL A 14 10.66 -5.41 -12.03
N GLN A 15 10.98 -6.36 -12.89
CA GLN A 15 10.68 -6.28 -14.31
C GLN A 15 9.28 -6.83 -14.55
N ILE A 16 8.44 -6.07 -15.25
CA ILE A 16 7.05 -6.46 -15.53
C ILE A 16 6.86 -6.49 -17.05
N GLU A 17 6.36 -7.61 -17.56
CA GLU A 17 5.95 -7.69 -18.96
C GLU A 17 4.76 -6.76 -19.24
N ALA A 18 4.80 -6.02 -20.34
CA ALA A 18 3.74 -5.07 -20.68
C ALA A 18 2.34 -5.70 -20.76
N LEU A 19 2.24 -6.98 -21.13
CA LEU A 19 0.96 -7.70 -21.14
C LEU A 19 0.34 -7.81 -19.72
N VAL A 20 1.17 -7.97 -18.69
CA VAL A 20 0.72 -7.98 -17.28
C VAL A 20 0.16 -6.62 -16.92
N VAL A 21 0.88 -5.54 -17.25
CA VAL A 21 0.45 -4.17 -17.02
C VAL A 21 -0.92 -3.92 -17.68
N MET A 22 -1.08 -4.31 -18.94
CA MET A 22 -2.35 -4.16 -19.66
C MET A 22 -3.51 -4.95 -19.04
N ARG A 23 -3.25 -6.18 -18.55
CA ARG A 23 -4.27 -6.99 -17.86
C ARG A 23 -4.69 -6.37 -16.53
N VAL A 24 -3.73 -5.87 -15.75
CA VAL A 24 -3.99 -5.17 -14.49
C VAL A 24 -4.83 -3.93 -14.77
N ILE A 25 -4.41 -3.07 -15.71
CA ILE A 25 -5.16 -1.85 -16.09
C ILE A 25 -6.59 -2.22 -16.51
N LYS A 26 -6.76 -3.18 -17.42
CA LYS A 26 -8.09 -3.59 -17.91
C LYS A 26 -8.99 -4.03 -16.77
N HIS A 27 -8.49 -4.90 -15.89
CA HIS A 27 -9.27 -5.42 -14.77
C HIS A 27 -9.61 -4.30 -13.78
N SER A 28 -8.62 -3.51 -13.37
CA SER A 28 -8.79 -2.44 -12.40
C SER A 28 -9.74 -1.35 -12.87
N THR A 29 -9.66 -0.93 -14.13
CA THR A 29 -10.58 0.07 -14.69
C THR A 29 -12.00 -0.50 -14.82
N SER A 30 -12.16 -1.78 -15.15
CA SER A 30 -13.50 -2.41 -15.25
C SER A 30 -14.20 -2.63 -13.91
N ALA A 31 -13.44 -2.80 -12.83
CA ALA A 31 -13.98 -3.04 -11.49
C ALA A 31 -14.16 -1.76 -10.67
N PHE A 32 -13.58 -0.65 -11.11
CA PHE A 32 -13.65 0.64 -10.43
C PHE A 32 -15.12 1.06 -10.20
N PRO A 33 -15.51 1.51 -8.97
CA PRO A 33 -14.64 1.92 -7.87
C PRO A 33 -14.24 0.81 -6.87
N THR A 34 -14.65 -0.43 -7.09
CA THR A 34 -14.30 -1.54 -6.18
C THR A 34 -12.84 -1.98 -6.40
N PRO A 35 -12.04 -2.21 -5.34
CA PRO A 35 -10.67 -2.69 -5.50
C PRO A 35 -10.60 -4.04 -6.23
N ALA A 36 -9.97 -4.04 -7.40
CA ALA A 36 -9.62 -5.26 -8.13
C ALA A 36 -8.33 -5.85 -7.55
N THR A 37 -8.35 -7.14 -7.25
CA THR A 37 -7.14 -7.87 -6.81
C THR A 37 -6.84 -9.07 -7.71
N GLY A 38 -5.60 -9.56 -7.67
CA GLY A 38 -5.23 -10.76 -8.41
C GLY A 38 -3.83 -11.28 -8.09
N CYS A 39 -3.52 -12.46 -8.64
CA CYS A 39 -2.25 -13.14 -8.45
C CYS A 39 -1.26 -12.71 -9.54
N LEU A 40 0.00 -12.55 -9.14
CA LEU A 40 1.14 -12.31 -10.01
C LEU A 40 1.97 -13.58 -10.13
N LEU A 41 2.38 -13.87 -11.37
CA LEU A 41 3.18 -15.03 -11.72
C LEU A 41 4.47 -14.59 -12.39
N GLY A 42 5.53 -15.33 -12.10
CA GLY A 42 6.86 -14.92 -12.49
C GLY A 42 7.95 -15.79 -11.90
N MET A 43 9.19 -15.41 -12.20
CA MET A 43 10.38 -16.06 -11.68
C MET A 43 11.42 -15.03 -11.29
N ASP A 44 12.27 -15.40 -10.34
CA ASP A 44 13.42 -14.61 -9.96
C ASP A 44 14.63 -14.96 -10.85
N MET A 45 15.26 -13.92 -11.37
CA MET A 45 16.49 -14.04 -12.15
C MET A 45 17.66 -13.55 -11.32
N ALA A 46 18.66 -14.40 -11.17
CA ALA A 46 19.93 -14.01 -10.57
C ALA A 46 20.66 -13.06 -11.54
N ALA A 47 20.77 -11.79 -11.18
CA ALA A 47 21.59 -10.82 -11.89
C ALA A 47 22.94 -10.67 -11.17
N SER A 48 23.97 -10.25 -11.90
CA SER A 48 25.30 -9.96 -11.35
C SER A 48 25.30 -8.90 -10.25
N SER A 49 24.20 -8.13 -10.13
CA SER A 49 24.06 -7.00 -9.22
C SER A 49 22.92 -7.13 -8.20
N GLY A 50 22.32 -8.32 -8.06
CA GLY A 50 21.21 -8.62 -7.15
C GLY A 50 20.18 -9.57 -7.75
N THR A 51 19.01 -9.70 -7.11
CA THR A 51 17.88 -10.44 -7.69
C THR A 51 16.95 -9.49 -8.43
N GLN A 52 16.65 -9.78 -9.70
CA GLN A 52 15.56 -9.14 -10.45
C GLN A 52 14.34 -10.07 -10.43
N LEU A 53 13.17 -9.56 -10.03
CA LEU A 53 11.92 -10.32 -10.10
C LEU A 53 11.27 -10.06 -11.45
N GLN A 54 11.05 -11.10 -12.25
CA GLN A 54 10.37 -10.98 -13.54
C GLN A 54 8.92 -11.42 -13.40
N ILE A 55 7.98 -10.51 -13.62
CA ILE A 55 6.55 -10.78 -13.59
C ILE A 55 6.08 -10.93 -15.04
N THR A 56 5.78 -12.16 -15.42
CA THR A 56 5.49 -12.57 -16.80
C THR A 56 4.00 -12.73 -17.06
N ASN A 57 3.21 -13.03 -16.01
CA ASN A 57 1.78 -13.25 -16.15
C ASN A 57 1.00 -12.84 -14.89
N CYS A 58 -0.32 -12.69 -15.03
CA CYS A 58 -1.24 -12.44 -13.93
C CYS A 58 -2.65 -12.93 -14.24
N PHE A 59 -3.44 -13.16 -13.19
CA PHE A 59 -4.86 -13.45 -13.29
C PHE A 59 -5.64 -12.85 -12.10
N PRO A 60 -6.91 -12.45 -12.30
CA PRO A 60 -7.72 -11.82 -11.26
C PRO A 60 -8.18 -12.82 -10.20
N PHE A 61 -8.30 -12.35 -8.96
CA PHE A 61 -9.05 -13.07 -7.94
C PHE A 61 -10.55 -12.82 -8.11
N PRO A 62 -11.39 -13.84 -8.02
CA PRO A 62 -12.82 -13.65 -7.84
C PRO A 62 -13.10 -12.83 -6.57
N ALA A 63 -14.20 -12.08 -6.58
CA ALA A 63 -14.68 -11.42 -5.36
C ALA A 63 -14.85 -12.49 -4.26
N ALA A 64 -14.28 -12.23 -3.08
CA ALA A 64 -14.41 -13.16 -1.96
C ALA A 64 -15.90 -13.33 -1.61
N ALA A 65 -16.38 -14.57 -1.61
CA ALA A 65 -17.67 -14.87 -1.02
C ALA A 65 -17.60 -14.53 0.49
N PRO A 66 -18.66 -13.97 1.10
CA PRO A 66 -18.70 -13.83 2.54
C PRO A 66 -18.51 -15.21 3.15
N ASP A 67 -17.50 -15.36 4.03
CA ASP A 67 -17.26 -16.61 4.74
C ASP A 67 -18.59 -17.04 5.40
N GLN A 68 -19.06 -18.26 5.09
CA GLN A 68 -20.16 -18.82 5.86
C GLN A 68 -19.72 -18.85 7.33
N PRO A 69 -20.62 -18.50 8.27
CA PRO A 69 -20.25 -18.35 9.66
C PRO A 69 -19.64 -19.66 10.16
N SER A 70 -18.35 -19.61 10.51
CA SER A 70 -17.71 -20.65 11.29
C SER A 70 -18.54 -20.82 12.56
N THR A 71 -19.05 -22.03 12.76
CA THR A 71 -19.73 -22.45 13.99
C THR A 71 -18.75 -22.44 15.17
N GLN A 72 -18.46 -21.25 15.70
CA GLN A 72 -17.93 -21.08 17.05
C GLN A 72 -18.67 -19.93 17.73
N GLN A 73 -19.20 -20.28 18.90
CA GLN A 73 -20.17 -19.55 19.70
C GLN A 73 -19.64 -18.22 20.25
N ASP A 74 -20.59 -17.31 20.48
CA ASP A 74 -20.54 -16.11 21.32
C ASP A 74 -19.66 -14.93 20.88
N THR A 75 -20.29 -13.99 20.17
CA THR A 75 -20.70 -12.70 20.76
C THR A 75 -21.57 -11.96 19.74
N GLY A 76 -22.86 -11.79 20.06
CA GLY A 76 -23.78 -11.04 19.23
C GLY A 76 -23.55 -9.53 19.35
N TYR A 77 -23.11 -8.90 18.26
CA TYR A 77 -23.28 -7.47 17.99
C TYR A 77 -23.22 -7.28 16.45
N TYR A 78 -24.25 -6.63 15.89
CA TYR A 78 -24.43 -6.13 14.51
C TYR A 78 -23.46 -6.66 13.43
N GLN A 79 -23.89 -7.63 12.61
CA GLN A 79 -23.31 -7.79 11.27
C GLN A 79 -23.80 -6.63 10.40
N GLN A 80 -23.00 -5.57 10.33
CA GLN A 80 -23.09 -4.58 9.25
C GLN A 80 -22.98 -5.31 7.90
N PRO A 81 -23.68 -4.85 6.84
CA PRO A 81 -23.39 -5.34 5.50
C PRO A 81 -21.91 -5.10 5.23
N THR A 82 -21.12 -6.15 5.09
CA THR A 82 -19.70 -6.03 4.72
C THR A 82 -19.66 -5.37 3.35
N ASP A 83 -19.15 -4.14 3.28
CA ASP A 83 -18.97 -3.41 2.04
C ASP A 83 -18.20 -4.27 1.03
N ALA A 84 -18.72 -4.34 -0.21
CA ALA A 84 -18.12 -5.12 -1.29
C ALA A 84 -16.62 -4.80 -1.50
N ALA A 85 -16.23 -3.55 -1.23
CA ALA A 85 -14.83 -3.11 -1.28
C ALA A 85 -13.94 -3.81 -0.23
N THR A 86 -14.44 -4.02 0.99
CA THR A 86 -13.70 -4.70 2.06
C THR A 86 -13.52 -6.18 1.74
N LEU A 87 -14.55 -6.83 1.20
CA LEU A 87 -14.48 -8.22 0.75
C LEU A 87 -13.49 -8.37 -0.42
N ALA A 88 -13.52 -7.45 -1.38
CA ALA A 88 -12.61 -7.44 -2.51
C ALA A 88 -11.14 -7.20 -2.09
N ALA A 89 -10.91 -6.31 -1.11
CA ALA A 89 -9.58 -6.07 -0.54
C ALA A 89 -9.05 -7.28 0.24
N GLY A 90 -9.92 -8.08 0.89
CA GLY A 90 -9.54 -9.31 1.59
C GLY A 90 -9.38 -10.54 0.69
N ALA A 91 -9.76 -10.44 -0.58
CA ALA A 91 -9.73 -11.55 -1.53
C ALA A 91 -8.38 -12.28 -1.67
N PRO A 92 -7.20 -11.62 -1.65
CA PRO A 92 -5.92 -12.30 -1.84
C PRO A 92 -5.56 -13.36 -0.80
N ARG A 93 -6.11 -13.27 0.42
CA ARG A 93 -5.88 -14.21 1.53
C ARG A 93 -7.11 -15.07 1.86
N ALA A 94 -8.21 -14.90 1.13
CA ALA A 94 -9.42 -15.68 1.34
C ALA A 94 -9.17 -17.15 1.00
N LYS A 95 -9.67 -18.08 1.84
CA LYS A 95 -9.41 -19.52 1.68
C LYS A 95 -9.90 -20.07 0.34
N SER A 96 -11.07 -19.61 -0.11
CA SER A 96 -11.61 -19.94 -1.45
C SER A 96 -10.66 -19.52 -2.57
N ASN A 97 -10.04 -18.35 -2.44
CA ASN A 97 -9.11 -17.81 -3.43
C ASN A 97 -7.74 -18.48 -3.40
N VAL A 98 -7.29 -18.99 -2.24
CA VAL A 98 -6.10 -19.86 -2.18
C VAL A 98 -6.34 -21.15 -2.98
N ASN A 99 -7.51 -21.77 -2.86
CA ASN A 99 -7.87 -22.96 -3.63
C ASN A 99 -7.94 -22.64 -5.13
N TYR A 100 -8.64 -21.56 -5.49
CA TYR A 100 -8.72 -21.06 -6.86
C TYR A 100 -7.34 -20.79 -7.47
N GLN A 101 -6.45 -20.15 -6.71
CA GLN A 101 -5.08 -19.87 -7.14
C GLN A 101 -4.34 -21.16 -7.49
N ASN A 102 -4.45 -22.18 -6.64
CA ASN A 102 -3.79 -23.47 -6.86
C ASN A 102 -4.31 -24.18 -8.12
N GLU A 103 -5.63 -24.13 -8.37
CA GLU A 103 -6.24 -24.70 -9.58
C GLU A 103 -5.81 -23.92 -10.84
N MET A 104 -5.82 -22.59 -10.79
CA MET A 104 -5.38 -21.76 -11.90
C MET A 104 -3.89 -21.98 -12.24
N ILE A 105 -3.04 -22.08 -11.22
CA ILE A 105 -1.62 -22.42 -11.38
C ILE A 105 -1.47 -23.79 -12.07
N LYS A 106 -2.29 -24.79 -11.73
CA LYS A 106 -2.28 -26.09 -12.40
C LYS A 106 -2.62 -25.95 -13.89
N TYR A 107 -3.69 -25.25 -14.24
CA TYR A 107 -4.08 -25.05 -15.64
C TYR A 107 -3.02 -24.27 -16.44
N LEU A 108 -2.37 -23.29 -15.82
CA LEU A 108 -1.30 -22.53 -16.49
C LEU A 108 -0.06 -23.38 -16.75
N ARG A 109 0.26 -24.34 -15.87
CA ARG A 109 1.32 -25.33 -16.14
C ARG A 109 0.99 -26.22 -17.33
N GLU A 110 -0.28 -26.60 -17.51
CA GLU A 110 -0.71 -27.44 -18.65
C GLU A 110 -0.53 -26.74 -20.00
N VAL A 111 -0.62 -25.40 -20.04
CA VAL A 111 -0.40 -24.59 -21.25
C VAL A 111 1.03 -24.05 -21.37
N ASN A 112 1.99 -24.59 -20.59
CA ASN A 112 3.40 -24.18 -20.58
C ASN A 112 3.62 -22.68 -20.29
N VAL A 113 2.77 -22.11 -19.44
CA VAL A 113 2.92 -20.74 -18.93
C VAL A 113 3.61 -20.79 -17.57
N ASP A 114 4.42 -19.77 -17.28
CA ASP A 114 5.01 -19.59 -15.96
C ASP A 114 3.92 -19.54 -14.88
N ALA A 115 4.10 -20.36 -13.86
CA ALA A 115 3.08 -20.66 -12.85
C ALA A 115 3.67 -20.63 -11.43
N GLN A 116 4.79 -19.95 -11.23
CA GLN A 116 5.31 -19.64 -9.92
C GLN A 116 4.68 -18.34 -9.41
N SER A 117 4.07 -18.39 -8.22
CA SER A 117 3.48 -17.21 -7.59
C SER A 117 4.57 -16.32 -7.01
N VAL A 118 4.57 -15.05 -7.41
CA VAL A 118 5.54 -14.03 -6.99
C VAL A 118 4.88 -12.81 -6.35
N GLY A 119 3.59 -12.91 -6.06
CA GLY A 119 2.84 -11.94 -5.30
C GLY A 119 1.46 -11.65 -5.86
N TRP A 120 1.01 -10.43 -5.67
CA TRP A 120 -0.37 -10.03 -5.92
C TRP A 120 -0.46 -8.56 -6.35
N TYR A 121 -1.54 -8.20 -7.01
CA TYR A 121 -1.83 -6.80 -7.32
C TYR A 121 -3.13 -6.35 -6.67
N ILE A 122 -3.25 -5.04 -6.47
CA ILE A 122 -4.46 -4.36 -6.03
C ILE A 122 -4.63 -3.04 -6.77
N SER A 123 -5.87 -2.73 -7.14
CA SER A 123 -6.21 -1.39 -7.60
C SER A 123 -6.58 -0.48 -6.44
N THR A 124 -6.14 0.77 -6.50
CA THR A 124 -6.52 1.82 -5.56
C THR A 124 -7.14 3.00 -6.30
N SER A 125 -7.83 3.84 -5.55
CA SER A 125 -8.29 5.17 -5.96
C SER A 125 -7.58 6.19 -5.08
N MET A 126 -7.00 7.22 -5.69
CA MET A 126 -6.36 8.35 -4.99
C MET A 126 -5.35 7.93 -3.91
N GLY A 127 -4.59 6.84 -4.12
CA GLY A 127 -3.63 6.36 -3.13
C GLY A 127 -4.18 5.83 -1.81
N ASN A 128 -5.48 5.57 -1.68
CA ASN A 128 -6.07 4.96 -0.50
C ASN A 128 -5.84 3.44 -0.47
N PHE A 129 -4.62 3.02 -0.12
CA PHE A 129 -4.26 1.60 -0.03
C PHE A 129 -3.52 1.21 1.26
N VAL A 130 -3.01 2.17 2.04
CA VAL A 130 -2.24 1.88 3.25
C VAL A 130 -3.20 1.61 4.40
N ASN A 131 -3.72 0.38 4.43
CA ASN A 131 -4.69 -0.08 5.43
C ASN A 131 -4.34 -1.48 5.94
N LEU A 132 -5.06 -1.93 6.98
CA LEU A 132 -4.82 -3.23 7.61
C LEU A 132 -4.95 -4.41 6.61
N ASN A 133 -5.93 -4.36 5.70
CA ASN A 133 -6.10 -5.41 4.68
C ASN A 133 -4.87 -5.56 3.79
N PHE A 134 -4.28 -4.44 3.34
CA PHE A 134 -3.06 -4.46 2.54
C PHE A 134 -1.89 -5.09 3.31
N ILE A 135 -1.72 -4.72 4.59
CA ILE A 135 -0.68 -5.28 5.46
C ILE A 135 -0.88 -6.77 5.69
N GLU A 136 -2.11 -7.20 5.98
CA GLU A 136 -2.46 -8.60 6.21
C GLU A 136 -2.23 -9.46 4.97
N ASN A 137 -2.63 -8.97 3.79
CA ASN A 137 -2.37 -9.64 2.53
C ASN A 137 -0.87 -9.74 2.27
N GLN A 138 -0.13 -8.63 2.37
CA GLN A 138 1.29 -8.65 2.10
C GLN A 138 2.04 -9.52 3.10
N PHE A 139 1.70 -9.48 4.39
CA PHE A 139 2.26 -10.39 5.40
C PHE A 139 1.92 -11.85 5.11
N PHE A 140 0.69 -12.14 4.66
CA PHE A 140 0.25 -13.50 4.30
C PHE A 140 1.13 -14.13 3.22
N TYR A 141 1.48 -13.36 2.18
CA TYR A 141 2.40 -13.84 1.14
C TYR A 141 3.86 -13.78 1.60
N GLN A 142 4.28 -12.69 2.25
CA GLN A 142 5.67 -12.42 2.63
C GLN A 142 6.19 -13.30 3.79
N LYS A 143 5.31 -14.00 4.51
CA LYS A 143 5.71 -14.94 5.58
C LYS A 143 6.13 -16.33 5.05
N ALA A 144 5.90 -16.65 3.78
CA ALA A 144 6.25 -17.93 3.21
C ALA A 144 7.78 -18.16 3.21
N ALA A 145 8.21 -19.43 3.16
CA ALA A 145 9.64 -19.77 3.04
C ALA A 145 10.16 -19.41 1.63
N ASP A 146 11.44 -19.01 1.52
CA ASP A 146 12.13 -18.62 0.26
C ASP A 146 11.42 -17.51 -0.54
N GLU A 147 10.93 -16.50 0.17
CA GLU A 147 9.93 -15.61 -0.38
C GLU A 147 10.47 -14.36 -1.10
N LYS A 148 9.93 -14.14 -2.30
CA LYS A 148 10.20 -13.00 -3.17
C LYS A 148 8.89 -12.39 -3.69
N THR A 149 7.96 -12.11 -2.78
CA THR A 149 6.63 -11.54 -3.04
C THR A 149 6.71 -10.04 -3.23
N VAL A 150 6.00 -9.51 -4.22
CA VAL A 150 5.74 -8.08 -4.37
C VAL A 150 4.23 -7.83 -4.43
N ALA A 151 3.80 -6.72 -3.81
CA ALA A 151 2.47 -6.15 -4.03
C ALA A 151 2.56 -5.07 -5.11
N LEU A 152 1.85 -5.26 -6.23
CA LEU A 152 1.67 -4.19 -7.21
C LEU A 152 0.43 -3.36 -6.86
N VAL A 153 0.62 -2.05 -6.75
CA VAL A 153 -0.47 -1.09 -6.50
C VAL A 153 -0.66 -0.26 -7.76
N PHE A 154 -1.82 -0.43 -8.40
CA PHE A 154 -2.23 0.36 -9.56
C PHE A 154 -3.28 1.39 -9.15
N ASP A 155 -2.99 2.67 -9.36
CA ASP A 155 -3.93 3.74 -9.05
C ASP A 155 -4.74 4.10 -10.30
N VAL A 156 -6.02 3.76 -10.30
CA VAL A 156 -6.91 3.94 -11.45
C VAL A 156 -7.12 5.43 -11.73
N SER A 157 -7.40 6.21 -10.69
CA SER A 157 -7.77 7.61 -10.83
C SER A 157 -6.58 8.50 -11.16
N ARG A 158 -5.39 8.19 -10.64
CA ARG A 158 -4.17 8.91 -11.06
C ARG A 158 -3.77 8.54 -12.48
N SER A 159 -3.94 7.28 -12.88
CA SER A 159 -3.61 6.85 -14.24
C SER A 159 -4.58 7.43 -15.27
N SER A 160 -5.83 7.73 -14.90
CA SER A 160 -6.76 8.47 -15.79
C SER A 160 -6.35 9.93 -16.01
N ALA A 161 -5.59 10.54 -15.08
CA ALA A 161 -4.99 11.86 -15.29
C ALA A 161 -3.72 11.82 -16.17
N GLY A 162 -3.39 10.63 -16.69
CA GLY A 162 -2.47 10.42 -17.79
C GLY A 162 -1.23 9.60 -17.42
N SER A 163 -0.51 9.95 -16.36
CA SER A 163 0.72 9.20 -16.02
C SER A 163 0.39 7.85 -15.40
N LEU A 164 0.97 6.77 -15.94
CA LEU A 164 0.81 5.42 -15.39
C LEU A 164 1.26 5.38 -13.93
N SER A 165 0.31 5.22 -13.02
CA SER A 165 0.58 5.12 -11.58
C SER A 165 0.58 3.65 -11.16
N LEU A 166 1.69 2.98 -11.42
CA LEU A 166 1.94 1.61 -10.99
C LEU A 166 3.17 1.57 -10.08
N LYS A 167 3.04 0.97 -8.90
CA LYS A 167 4.11 0.89 -7.91
C LYS A 167 4.24 -0.51 -7.33
N ALA A 168 5.47 -0.89 -6.97
CA ALA A 168 5.77 -2.17 -6.35
C ALA A 168 6.19 -1.94 -4.89
N TYR A 169 5.52 -2.63 -3.97
CA TYR A 169 5.77 -2.52 -2.54
C TYR A 169 6.04 -3.88 -1.90
N ARG A 170 6.85 -3.84 -0.84
CA ARG A 170 7.02 -4.93 0.12
C ARG A 170 6.97 -4.39 1.55
N LEU A 171 6.67 -5.24 2.52
CA LEU A 171 6.87 -4.89 3.92
C LEU A 171 8.36 -4.91 4.24
N SER A 172 8.82 -3.97 5.06
CA SER A 172 10.20 -3.99 5.53
C SER A 172 10.46 -5.22 6.42
N PRO A 173 11.71 -5.72 6.48
CA PRO A 173 12.05 -6.83 7.37
C PRO A 173 11.79 -6.51 8.85
N SER A 174 12.01 -5.26 9.27
CA SER A 174 11.75 -4.81 10.64
C SER A 174 10.26 -4.82 10.96
N PHE A 175 9.41 -4.34 10.04
CA PHE A 175 7.97 -4.38 10.20
C PHE A 175 7.44 -5.82 10.21
N MET A 176 7.95 -6.71 9.34
CA MET A 176 7.59 -8.13 9.33
C MET A 176 7.87 -8.81 10.67
N ALA A 177 9.01 -8.50 11.31
CA ALA A 177 9.36 -9.04 12.62
C ALA A 177 8.40 -8.54 13.71
N SER A 178 8.16 -7.23 13.78
CA SER A 178 7.23 -6.64 14.75
C SER A 178 5.78 -7.11 14.56
N TYR A 179 5.34 -7.26 13.32
CA TYR A 179 3.99 -7.75 13.00
C TYR A 179 3.80 -9.22 13.38
N ARG A 180 4.84 -10.07 13.19
CA ARG A 180 4.81 -11.47 13.63
C ARG A 180 4.66 -11.62 15.14
N GLU A 181 5.29 -10.72 15.92
CA GLU A 181 5.17 -10.73 17.38
C GLU A 181 3.83 -10.19 17.88
N GLY A 182 3.13 -9.37 17.07
CA GLY A 182 1.84 -8.77 17.41
C GLY A 182 1.91 -7.70 18.50
N LYS A 183 3.11 -7.19 18.84
CA LYS A 183 3.32 -6.27 19.98
C LYS A 183 3.65 -4.85 19.56
N PHE A 184 2.66 -4.12 19.05
CA PHE A 184 2.77 -2.69 18.72
C PHE A 184 2.51 -1.78 19.93
N ASN A 185 3.31 -1.94 20.99
CA ASN A 185 3.28 -1.08 22.17
C ASN A 185 4.42 -0.06 22.15
N THR A 186 4.36 0.95 23.03
CA THR A 186 5.37 2.02 23.06
C THR A 186 6.79 1.49 23.30
N GLU A 187 6.95 0.53 24.20
CA GLU A 187 8.26 -0.03 24.56
C GLU A 187 8.92 -0.75 23.38
N ASN A 188 8.18 -1.60 22.66
CA ASN A 188 8.73 -2.35 21.55
C ASN A 188 8.99 -1.47 20.33
N LEU A 189 8.14 -0.48 20.07
CA LEU A 189 8.37 0.50 19.00
C LEU A 189 9.61 1.36 19.28
N GLN A 190 9.87 1.72 20.54
CA GLN A 190 11.11 2.40 20.93
C GLN A 190 12.34 1.51 20.74
N LYS A 191 12.25 0.22 21.10
CA LYS A 191 13.34 -0.74 20.92
C LYS A 191 13.64 -1.04 19.46
N SER A 192 12.61 -1.17 18.62
CA SER A 192 12.77 -1.45 17.19
C SER A 192 13.06 -0.19 16.35
N ASN A 193 12.84 1.01 16.91
CA ASN A 193 12.93 2.31 16.22
C ASN A 193 12.10 2.34 14.92
N LEU A 194 10.98 1.62 14.90
CA LEU A 194 10.11 1.51 13.73
C LEU A 194 9.24 2.75 13.58
N ARG A 195 9.30 3.40 12.42
CA ARG A 195 8.49 4.58 12.08
C ARG A 195 7.46 4.22 11.02
N TYR A 196 6.51 5.12 10.79
CA TYR A 196 5.50 4.96 9.74
C TYR A 196 6.11 4.86 8.34
N GLN A 197 7.26 5.52 8.11
CA GLN A 197 8.01 5.48 6.84
C GLN A 197 8.62 4.10 6.57
N ASP A 198 8.95 3.36 7.62
CA ASP A 198 9.64 2.08 7.53
C ASP A 198 8.67 0.91 7.30
N ILE A 199 7.36 1.15 7.14
CA ILE A 199 6.37 0.08 6.93
C ILE A 199 6.54 -0.55 5.55
N LEU A 200 6.64 0.30 4.51
CA LEU A 200 6.65 -0.12 3.11
C LEU A 200 7.96 0.26 2.43
N VAL A 201 8.56 -0.70 1.74
CA VAL A 201 9.72 -0.51 0.86
C VAL A 201 9.21 -0.48 -0.58
N GLU A 202 9.42 0.63 -1.28
CA GLU A 202 9.13 0.77 -2.71
C GLU A 202 10.27 0.16 -3.52
N ILE A 203 9.94 -0.69 -4.49
CA ILE A 203 10.91 -1.33 -5.38
C ILE A 203 10.77 -0.73 -6.78
N PRO A 204 11.87 -0.32 -7.43
CA PRO A 204 11.84 0.17 -8.81
C PRO A 204 11.20 -0.85 -9.76
N ILE A 205 10.36 -0.34 -10.68
CA ILE A 205 9.71 -1.13 -11.73
C ILE A 205 10.35 -0.79 -13.08
N GLN A 206 10.63 -1.84 -13.86
CA GLN A 206 10.97 -1.73 -15.28
C GLN A 206 9.91 -2.44 -16.12
N ILE A 207 9.29 -1.73 -17.07
CA ILE A 207 8.38 -2.35 -18.03
C ILE A 207 9.22 -2.90 -19.19
N HIS A 208 9.04 -4.18 -19.48
CA HIS A 208 9.72 -4.86 -20.58
C HIS A 208 8.73 -5.28 -21.67
N ASN A 209 9.17 -5.14 -22.92
CA ASN A 209 8.47 -5.61 -24.10
C ASN A 209 9.30 -6.72 -24.76
N SER A 210 8.67 -7.88 -24.99
CA SER A 210 9.28 -8.91 -25.84
C SER A 210 9.48 -8.40 -27.28
N HIS A 211 10.50 -8.92 -27.97
CA HIS A 211 10.77 -8.55 -29.37
C HIS A 211 9.59 -8.83 -30.31
N LEU A 212 8.80 -9.87 -30.02
CA LEU A 212 7.58 -10.17 -30.78
C LEU A 212 6.52 -9.09 -30.58
N LEU A 213 6.32 -8.64 -29.33
CA LEU A 213 5.40 -7.55 -29.03
C LEU A 213 5.87 -6.23 -29.66
N THR A 214 7.17 -5.93 -29.62
CA THR A 214 7.74 -4.79 -30.33
C THR A 214 7.50 -4.88 -31.84
N SER A 215 7.69 -6.05 -32.44
CA SER A 215 7.42 -6.26 -33.88
C SER A 215 5.94 -6.10 -34.20
N PHE A 216 5.06 -6.61 -33.35
CA PHE A 216 3.61 -6.43 -33.48
C PHE A 216 3.20 -4.96 -33.40
N LEU A 217 3.81 -4.18 -32.48
CA LEU A 217 3.57 -2.73 -32.39
C LEU A 217 4.01 -1.99 -33.67
N HIS A 218 5.08 -2.45 -34.33
CA HIS A 218 5.53 -1.90 -35.61
C HIS A 218 4.66 -2.32 -36.81
N ASP A 219 3.95 -3.44 -36.72
CA ASP A 219 3.03 -3.93 -37.76
C ASP A 219 1.62 -3.34 -37.64
N LEU A 220 1.34 -2.58 -36.56
CA LEU A 220 0.06 -1.89 -36.42
C LEU A 220 -0.15 -0.94 -37.62
N PRO A 221 -1.25 -1.09 -38.38
CA PRO A 221 -1.46 -0.34 -39.61
C PRO A 221 -1.47 1.17 -39.33
N GLN A 222 -0.40 1.86 -39.72
CA GLN A 222 -0.36 3.31 -39.74
C GLN A 222 -0.37 3.76 -41.19
N ALA A 223 -1.38 4.55 -41.56
CA ALA A 223 -1.33 5.26 -42.82
C ALA A 223 -0.14 6.21 -42.79
N PRO A 224 0.69 6.26 -43.85
CA PRO A 224 1.76 7.25 -43.91
C PRO A 224 1.17 8.66 -43.74
N PRO A 225 1.87 9.57 -43.04
CA PRO A 225 1.38 10.92 -42.83
C PRO A 225 1.08 11.56 -44.20
N LYS A 226 -0.18 11.91 -44.44
CA LYS A 226 -0.62 12.52 -45.71
C LYS A 226 -0.16 13.97 -45.84
N GLN A 227 0.05 14.64 -44.70
CA GLN A 227 0.61 15.98 -44.63
C GLN A 227 2.14 15.92 -44.63
N THR A 228 2.74 16.59 -45.61
CA THR A 228 4.19 16.77 -45.75
C THR A 228 4.66 18.16 -45.30
N ALA A 229 3.72 19.09 -45.09
CA ALA A 229 3.97 20.43 -44.57
C ALA A 229 3.72 20.47 -43.05
N LEU A 230 4.54 21.24 -42.32
CA LEU A 230 4.36 21.53 -40.89
C LEU A 230 3.26 22.59 -40.72
N ASP A 231 2.01 22.19 -40.97
CA ASP A 231 0.86 23.04 -40.70
C ASP A 231 0.53 22.91 -39.22
N PHE A 232 0.84 23.94 -38.43
CA PHE A 232 0.51 23.95 -37.02
C PHE A 232 -1.02 24.05 -36.84
N PRO A 233 -1.61 23.26 -35.94
CA PRO A 233 -3.05 23.34 -35.66
C PRO A 233 -3.40 24.71 -35.08
N SER A 234 -4.51 25.29 -35.55
CA SER A 234 -5.00 26.58 -35.04
C SER A 234 -5.59 26.50 -33.64
N SER A 235 -6.02 25.31 -33.22
CA SER A 235 -6.60 25.07 -31.89
C SER A 235 -6.45 23.61 -31.46
N LEU A 236 -6.64 23.34 -30.16
CA LEU A 236 -6.72 21.98 -29.63
C LEU A 236 -7.90 21.18 -30.21
N ALA A 237 -8.99 21.85 -30.56
CA ALA A 237 -10.14 21.21 -31.19
C ALA A 237 -9.79 20.66 -32.58
N ASP A 238 -8.93 21.36 -33.33
CA ASP A 238 -8.48 20.89 -34.64
C ASP A 238 -7.65 19.61 -34.53
N LEU A 239 -6.87 19.46 -33.45
CA LEU A 239 -6.11 18.23 -33.16
C LEU A 239 -7.02 17.07 -32.75
N SER A 240 -8.03 17.32 -31.91
CA SER A 240 -8.91 16.25 -31.43
C SER A 240 -9.85 15.71 -32.52
N HIS A 241 -10.21 16.56 -33.49
CA HIS A 241 -11.04 16.18 -34.63
C HIS A 241 -10.22 15.62 -35.80
N ASP A 242 -8.88 15.68 -35.75
CA ASP A 242 -8.05 15.04 -36.78
C ASP A 242 -8.27 13.52 -36.74
N PRO A 243 -8.78 12.91 -37.83
CA PRO A 243 -8.96 11.47 -37.89
C PRO A 243 -7.63 10.70 -37.69
N ASN A 244 -6.48 11.28 -38.03
CA ASN A 244 -5.18 10.61 -37.86
C ASN A 244 -4.75 10.53 -36.38
N VAL A 245 -5.20 11.47 -35.55
CA VAL A 245 -4.93 11.50 -34.10
C VAL A 245 -5.99 10.71 -33.35
N SER A 246 -7.27 10.95 -33.64
CA SER A 246 -8.39 10.33 -32.92
C SER A 246 -8.58 8.82 -33.19
N SER A 247 -8.20 8.32 -34.37
CA SER A 247 -8.37 6.90 -34.72
C SER A 247 -7.14 6.03 -34.47
N ASN A 248 -5.97 6.64 -34.23
CA ASN A 248 -4.73 5.92 -34.02
C ASN A 248 -4.54 5.65 -32.51
N PRO A 249 -4.58 4.39 -32.04
CA PRO A 249 -4.39 4.07 -30.62
C PRO A 249 -2.98 4.38 -30.12
N LEU A 250 -2.01 4.58 -31.02
CA LEU A 250 -0.65 5.02 -30.71
C LEU A 250 -0.46 6.53 -30.82
N ALA A 251 -1.51 7.30 -31.14
CA ALA A 251 -1.43 8.74 -31.11
C ALA A 251 -1.11 9.23 -29.68
N PRO A 252 -0.26 10.25 -29.52
CA PRO A 252 0.04 10.80 -28.22
C PRO A 252 -1.25 11.33 -27.58
N ASN A 253 -1.51 10.91 -26.33
CA ASN A 253 -2.61 11.45 -25.56
C ASN A 253 -2.28 12.90 -25.11
N LEU A 254 -3.10 13.85 -25.54
CA LEU A 254 -2.92 15.28 -25.24
C LEU A 254 -3.65 15.72 -23.97
N ASP A 255 -4.52 14.89 -23.38
CA ASP A 255 -5.24 15.19 -22.13
C ASP A 255 -4.26 15.47 -20.98
N HIS A 256 -3.07 14.91 -21.06
CA HIS A 256 -1.97 15.15 -20.13
C HIS A 256 -1.52 16.60 -20.07
N LEU A 257 -1.80 17.43 -21.07
CA LEU A 257 -1.40 18.83 -21.11
C LEU A 257 -2.46 19.78 -20.55
N ASP A 258 -3.60 19.26 -20.11
CA ASP A 258 -4.64 20.10 -19.51
C ASP A 258 -4.13 20.81 -18.24
N LEU A 259 -4.48 22.09 -18.13
CA LEU A 259 -4.14 23.01 -17.04
C LEU A 259 -5.26 23.13 -16.00
N SER A 260 -6.44 22.55 -16.27
CA SER A 260 -7.57 22.63 -15.35
C SER A 260 -7.20 22.08 -13.96
N ILE A 261 -7.65 22.77 -12.90
CA ILE A 261 -7.52 22.27 -11.52
C ILE A 261 -8.52 21.11 -11.41
N ASP A 262 -7.97 19.91 -11.54
CA ASP A 262 -8.68 18.66 -11.59
C ASP A 262 -9.51 18.41 -10.30
N PRO A 263 -10.80 18.02 -10.38
CA PRO A 263 -11.59 17.54 -9.24
C PRO A 263 -10.88 16.50 -8.38
N PHE A 264 -9.92 15.76 -8.94
CA PHE A 264 -9.10 14.81 -8.19
C PHE A 264 -8.20 15.46 -7.15
N MET A 265 -7.73 16.69 -7.36
CA MET A 265 -6.91 17.40 -6.38
C MET A 265 -7.74 17.81 -5.16
N GLU A 266 -8.93 18.38 -5.38
CA GLU A 266 -9.88 18.71 -4.30
C GLU A 266 -10.18 17.46 -3.46
N LYS A 267 -10.56 16.37 -4.12
CA LYS A 267 -10.85 15.10 -3.44
C LYS A 267 -9.63 14.51 -2.71
N THR A 268 -8.41 14.68 -3.24
CA THR A 268 -7.18 14.23 -2.57
C THR A 268 -6.93 15.06 -1.29
N CYS A 269 -7.22 16.36 -1.33
CA CYS A 269 -7.16 17.21 -0.14
C CYS A 269 -8.21 16.81 0.90
N ASP A 270 -9.44 16.50 0.49
CA ASP A 270 -10.48 16.01 1.41
C ASP A 270 -10.04 14.70 2.08
N LEU A 271 -9.53 13.73 1.31
CA LEU A 271 -9.01 12.47 1.85
C LEU A 271 -7.81 12.68 2.79
N LEU A 272 -6.96 13.67 2.52
CA LEU A 272 -5.87 14.05 3.41
C LEU A 272 -6.42 14.61 4.74
N LEU A 273 -7.42 15.49 4.69
CA LEU A 273 -8.08 16.04 5.88
C LEU A 273 -8.72 14.92 6.71
N ASP A 274 -9.49 14.03 6.09
CA ASP A 274 -10.09 12.86 6.74
C ASP A 274 -9.03 11.99 7.44
N SER A 275 -7.88 11.78 6.78
CA SER A 275 -6.78 11.00 7.35
C SER A 275 -6.08 11.72 8.52
N ILE A 276 -6.01 13.05 8.49
CA ILE A 276 -5.48 13.86 9.60
C ILE A 276 -6.45 13.81 10.79
N GLU A 277 -7.76 13.86 10.56
CA GLU A 277 -8.78 13.71 11.60
C GLU A 277 -8.76 12.32 12.24
N ALA A 278 -8.58 11.27 11.43
CA ALA A 278 -8.38 9.91 11.92
C ALA A 278 -7.11 9.82 12.79
N HIS A 279 -6.01 10.45 12.36
CA HIS A 279 -4.77 10.50 13.16
C HIS A 279 -4.98 11.24 14.48
N GLN A 280 -5.71 12.35 14.48
CA GLN A 280 -6.04 13.12 15.68
C GLN A 280 -6.92 12.30 16.66
N THR A 281 -7.84 11.51 16.12
CA THR A 281 -8.69 10.60 16.91
C THR A 281 -7.83 9.57 17.64
N GLU A 282 -6.90 8.92 16.93
CA GLU A 282 -5.95 7.98 17.53
C GLU A 282 -5.01 8.64 18.55
N GLN A 283 -4.58 9.87 18.29
CA GLN A 283 -3.80 10.65 19.25
C GLN A 283 -4.59 10.93 20.54
N ASN A 284 -5.87 11.29 20.42
CA ASN A 284 -6.75 11.51 21.57
C ASN A 284 -6.94 10.23 22.39
N ASN A 285 -7.09 9.07 21.73
CA ASN A 285 -7.16 7.75 22.37
C ASN A 285 -5.88 7.46 23.19
N ALA A 286 -4.71 7.70 22.60
CA ALA A 286 -3.43 7.53 23.28
C ALA A 286 -3.27 8.47 24.49
N GLN A 287 -3.70 9.73 24.36
CA GLN A 287 -3.69 10.68 25.48
C GLN A 287 -4.64 10.27 26.61
N TYR A 288 -5.82 9.73 26.28
CA TYR A 288 -6.75 9.21 27.27
C TYR A 288 -6.13 8.06 28.06
N TYR A 289 -5.50 7.11 27.37
CA TYR A 289 -4.73 6.02 27.99
C TYR A 289 -3.64 6.58 28.92
N GLN A 290 -2.84 7.54 28.46
CA GLN A 290 -1.77 8.14 29.26
C GLN A 290 -2.29 8.81 30.54
N ARG A 291 -3.42 9.55 30.46
CA ARG A 291 -4.06 10.14 31.65
C ARG A 291 -4.60 9.07 32.61
N SER A 292 -5.14 7.97 32.08
CA SER A 292 -5.62 6.86 32.90
C SER A 292 -4.47 6.17 33.64
N LEU A 293 -3.38 5.88 32.91
CA LEU A 293 -2.17 5.28 33.44
C LEU A 293 -1.56 6.15 34.55
N ALA A 294 -1.42 7.45 34.31
CA ALA A 294 -0.87 8.39 35.29
C ALA A 294 -1.69 8.44 36.60
N ARG A 295 -3.03 8.36 36.51
CA ARG A 295 -3.91 8.31 37.69
C ARG A 295 -3.70 7.04 38.51
N GLU A 296 -3.61 5.89 37.85
CA GLU A 296 -3.36 4.61 38.55
C GLU A 296 -1.94 4.56 39.13
N GLN A 297 -0.94 5.04 38.40
CA GLN A 297 0.44 5.16 38.91
C GLN A 297 0.55 6.09 40.13
N ALA A 298 -0.23 7.18 40.17
CA ALA A 298 -0.28 8.06 41.33
C ALA A 298 -0.88 7.36 42.56
N LYS A 299 -1.93 6.54 42.38
CA LYS A 299 -2.52 5.72 43.46
C LYS A 299 -1.53 4.68 43.97
N ILE A 300 -0.83 3.99 43.07
CA ILE A 300 0.19 3.00 43.42
C ILE A 300 1.33 3.66 44.20
N THR A 301 1.86 4.79 43.72
CA THR A 301 2.93 5.55 44.41
C THR A 301 2.48 6.01 45.79
N ALA A 302 1.25 6.52 45.93
CA ALA A 302 0.71 6.93 47.23
C ALA A 302 0.51 5.74 48.18
N TRP A 303 0.07 4.59 47.68
CA TRP A 303 -0.04 3.35 48.46
C TRP A 303 1.34 2.86 48.92
N GLN A 304 2.34 2.83 48.03
CA GLN A 304 3.70 2.41 48.35
C GLN A 304 4.35 3.33 49.39
N ALA A 305 4.14 4.65 49.28
CA ALA A 305 4.64 5.60 50.26
C ALA A 305 4.03 5.35 51.66
N LYS A 306 2.71 5.11 51.74
CA LYS A 306 2.03 4.74 52.99
C LYS A 306 2.54 3.41 53.54
N ARG A 307 2.72 2.40 52.69
CA ARG A 307 3.23 1.07 53.09
C ARG A 307 4.65 1.14 53.66
N LYS A 308 5.51 1.95 53.03
CA LYS A 308 6.88 2.19 53.51
C LYS A 308 6.91 2.88 54.87
N GLN A 309 6.05 3.87 55.10
CA GLN A 309 5.92 4.53 56.40
C GLN A 309 5.40 3.56 57.48
N GLU A 310 4.42 2.71 57.17
CA GLU A 310 3.92 1.67 58.08
C GLU A 310 5.02 0.66 58.43
N ASN A 311 5.79 0.22 57.44
CA ASN A 311 6.91 -0.70 57.63
C ASN A 311 8.00 -0.12 58.54
N GLN A 312 8.31 1.17 58.41
CA GLN A 312 9.24 1.86 59.32
C GLN A 312 8.74 1.87 60.77
N LEU A 313 7.45 2.11 60.98
CA LEU A 313 6.84 2.07 62.32
C LEU A 313 6.83 0.65 62.91
N ARG A 314 6.49 -0.36 62.10
CA ARG A 314 6.51 -1.78 62.51
C ARG A 314 7.92 -2.25 62.87
N GLN A 315 8.94 -1.78 62.16
CA GLN A 315 10.34 -2.05 62.48
C GLN A 315 10.73 -1.51 63.86
N GLN A 316 10.32 -0.29 64.21
CA GLN A 316 10.55 0.30 65.54
C GLN A 316 9.82 -0.50 66.64
N GLN A 317 8.65 -1.05 66.33
CA GLN A 317 7.85 -1.87 67.25
C GLN A 317 8.24 -3.36 67.24
N LYS A 318 9.31 -3.76 66.53
CA LYS A 318 9.77 -5.15 66.37
C LYS A 318 8.69 -6.11 65.83
N GLN A 319 7.78 -5.61 65.01
CA GLN A 319 6.79 -6.42 64.30
C GLN A 319 7.30 -6.83 62.91
N PRO A 320 6.84 -7.96 62.36
CA PRO A 320 7.17 -8.36 60.99
C PRO A 320 6.70 -7.32 59.97
N LEU A 321 7.54 -7.07 58.98
CA LEU A 321 7.31 -6.14 57.87
C LEU A 321 6.22 -6.68 56.95
N LEU A 322 5.43 -5.78 56.38
CA LEU A 322 4.43 -6.13 55.38
C LEU A 322 5.03 -6.06 53.98
N ASP A 323 4.51 -6.88 53.07
CA ASP A 323 4.99 -6.96 51.70
C ASP A 323 4.76 -5.64 50.96
N GLU A 324 5.80 -5.16 50.29
CA GLU A 324 5.80 -3.94 49.50
C GLU A 324 5.27 -4.17 48.09
N ASN A 325 5.09 -5.41 47.63
CA ASN A 325 4.60 -5.77 46.30
C ASN A 325 3.11 -6.12 46.21
N GLU A 326 2.39 -6.06 47.33
CA GLU A 326 0.96 -6.39 47.38
C GLU A 326 0.10 -5.51 46.44
N TRP A 327 0.57 -4.30 46.12
CA TRP A 327 -0.08 -3.40 45.16
C TRP A 327 -0.34 -4.05 43.79
N GLN A 328 0.47 -5.02 43.35
CA GLN A 328 0.27 -5.70 42.06
C GLN A 328 -1.04 -6.51 42.02
N LYS A 329 -1.54 -6.96 43.18
CA LYS A 329 -2.83 -7.64 43.29
C LYS A 329 -3.99 -6.65 43.48
N LEU A 330 -3.71 -5.51 44.12
CA LEU A 330 -4.71 -4.50 44.50
C LEU A 330 -5.04 -3.55 43.34
N PHE A 331 -4.06 -3.21 42.49
CA PHE A 331 -4.22 -2.27 41.40
C PHE A 331 -4.04 -2.98 40.06
N LYS A 332 -4.95 -2.71 39.12
CA LYS A 332 -4.86 -3.18 37.72
C LYS A 332 -4.53 -2.00 36.83
N LEU A 333 -3.37 -2.05 36.17
CA LEU A 333 -3.00 -1.01 35.21
C LEU A 333 -3.87 -1.12 33.93
N PRO A 334 -4.24 0.01 33.33
CA PRO A 334 -4.90 0.01 32.03
C PRO A 334 -4.03 -0.68 30.97
N GLN A 335 -4.66 -1.39 30.03
CA GLN A 335 -3.97 -1.98 28.88
C GLN A 335 -3.67 -0.90 27.84
N GLU A 336 -2.46 -0.93 27.28
CA GLU A 336 -2.07 -0.01 26.22
C GLU A 336 -2.80 -0.35 24.91
N PRO A 337 -3.42 0.62 24.22
CA PRO A 337 -3.96 0.38 22.89
C PRO A 337 -2.81 0.13 21.88
N SER A 338 -3.06 -0.75 20.91
CA SER A 338 -2.11 -1.00 19.83
C SER A 338 -1.84 0.28 19.04
N LYS A 339 -0.57 0.58 18.78
CA LYS A 339 -0.17 1.74 17.96
C LYS A 339 -0.10 1.44 16.46
N LEU A 340 -0.48 0.24 16.03
CA LEU A 340 -0.44 -0.16 14.62
C LEU A 340 -1.32 0.76 13.75
N GLU A 341 -2.56 1.02 14.18
CA GLU A 341 -3.52 1.89 13.48
C GLU A 341 -2.91 3.29 13.25
N SER A 342 -2.37 3.89 14.32
CA SER A 342 -1.72 5.21 14.28
C SER A 342 -0.53 5.25 13.30
N LEU A 343 0.27 4.18 13.23
CA LEU A 343 1.38 4.08 12.27
C LEU A 343 0.87 4.00 10.82
N LEU A 344 -0.19 3.23 10.56
CA LEU A 344 -0.76 3.08 9.22
C LEU A 344 -1.40 4.39 8.75
N ILE A 345 -2.18 5.05 9.61
CA ILE A 345 -2.76 6.36 9.30
C ILE A 345 -1.65 7.38 9.03
N GLY A 346 -0.59 7.41 9.85
CA GLY A 346 0.54 8.31 9.63
C GLY A 346 1.21 8.10 8.26
N ARG A 347 1.33 6.83 7.82
CA ARG A 347 1.84 6.51 6.48
C ARG A 347 0.86 6.89 5.36
N GLN A 348 -0.45 6.77 5.59
CA GLN A 348 -1.48 7.18 4.65
C GLN A 348 -1.54 8.71 4.48
N VAL A 349 -1.38 9.48 5.57
CA VAL A 349 -1.24 10.95 5.50
C VAL A 349 -0.05 11.34 4.62
N GLU A 350 1.12 10.70 4.84
CA GLU A 350 2.30 10.95 4.01
C GLU A 350 2.06 10.59 2.54
N GLN A 351 1.33 9.50 2.27
CA GLN A 351 1.00 9.08 0.91
C GLN A 351 0.16 10.15 0.19
N TYR A 352 -0.88 10.69 0.82
CA TYR A 352 -1.67 11.78 0.24
C TYR A 352 -0.84 13.06 0.08
N ALA A 353 0.00 13.41 1.05
CA ALA A 353 0.88 14.59 0.94
C ALA A 353 1.83 14.49 -0.27
N ARG A 354 2.47 13.32 -0.46
CA ARG A 354 3.33 13.08 -1.64
C ARG A 354 2.57 13.15 -2.96
N GLN A 355 1.28 12.80 -2.96
CA GLN A 355 0.44 12.91 -4.16
C GLN A 355 0.13 14.36 -4.50
N VAL A 356 -0.19 15.17 -3.49
CA VAL A 356 -0.35 16.62 -3.64
C VAL A 356 0.93 17.24 -4.18
N ASP A 357 2.09 16.92 -3.61
CA ASP A 357 3.39 17.41 -4.08
C ASP A 357 3.64 17.01 -5.55
N GLY A 358 3.37 15.75 -5.90
CA GLY A 358 3.51 15.25 -7.26
C GLY A 358 2.58 15.94 -8.26
N PHE A 359 1.33 16.23 -7.87
CA PHE A 359 0.39 16.98 -8.69
C PHE A 359 0.86 18.42 -8.89
N SER A 360 1.25 19.12 -7.82
CA SER A 360 1.77 20.48 -7.89
C SER A 360 3.03 20.59 -8.75
N ALA A 361 3.94 19.61 -8.69
CA ALA A 361 5.13 19.59 -9.54
C ALA A 361 4.78 19.48 -11.03
N VAL A 362 3.83 18.59 -11.37
CA VAL A 362 3.38 18.39 -12.75
C VAL A 362 2.65 19.62 -13.29
N VAL A 363 1.68 20.16 -12.56
CA VAL A 363 0.92 21.35 -12.99
C VAL A 363 1.82 22.57 -13.12
N SER A 364 2.78 22.76 -12.19
CA SER A 364 3.76 23.85 -12.29
C SER A 364 4.58 23.76 -13.58
N GLY A 365 4.99 22.55 -13.98
CA GLY A 365 5.66 22.31 -15.26
C GLY A 365 4.80 22.68 -16.47
N LYS A 366 3.51 22.29 -16.46
CA LYS A 366 2.57 22.65 -17.54
C LYS A 366 2.35 24.16 -17.62
N MET A 367 2.12 24.82 -16.49
CA MET A 367 1.91 26.27 -16.39
C MET A 367 3.15 27.05 -16.86
N PHE A 368 4.35 26.57 -16.53
CA PHE A 368 5.59 27.16 -17.03
C PHE A 368 5.69 27.01 -18.56
N GLY A 369 5.39 25.84 -19.10
CA GLY A 369 5.37 25.60 -20.54
C GLY A 369 4.38 26.49 -21.29
N ALA A 370 3.17 26.70 -20.73
CA ALA A 370 2.15 27.56 -21.33
C ALA A 370 2.51 29.05 -21.32
N ARG A 371 3.33 29.52 -20.37
CA ARG A 371 3.75 30.93 -20.26
C ARG A 371 4.86 31.35 -21.22
N GLY A 372 5.43 30.43 -22.01
CA GLY A 372 6.22 30.78 -23.21
C GLY A 372 7.72 31.04 -23.04
N ASN A 373 8.32 30.90 -21.85
CA ASN A 373 9.76 31.20 -21.66
C ASN A 373 10.69 29.97 -21.85
N LEU A 374 10.48 29.17 -22.91
CA LEU A 374 11.39 28.08 -23.27
C LEU A 374 12.56 28.51 -24.17
N LEU A 375 12.57 29.76 -24.66
CA LEU A 375 13.70 30.32 -25.39
C LEU A 375 14.59 31.16 -24.47
N PRO A 376 15.86 30.77 -24.21
CA PRO A 376 16.83 31.68 -23.62
C PRO A 376 17.10 32.81 -24.63
N GLY A 377 16.49 33.98 -24.44
CA GLY A 377 16.81 35.18 -25.23
C GLY A 377 15.66 36.14 -25.55
N GLU A 378 14.39 35.78 -25.36
CA GLU A 378 13.24 36.63 -25.74
C GLU A 378 12.51 37.23 -24.54
N ALA A 379 13.28 37.81 -23.61
CA ALA A 379 12.75 38.83 -22.71
C ALA A 379 13.15 40.20 -23.27
N GLN A 380 12.32 40.77 -24.15
CA GLN A 380 12.26 42.21 -24.40
C GLN A 380 10.86 42.72 -24.08
#